data_AF-A0A3P7KKW2-F1
#
_entry.id   AF-A0A3P7KKW2-F1
#
_cell.length_a   1.000
_cell.length_b   1.000
_cell.length_c   1.000
_cell.angle_alpha   90.00
_cell.angle_beta   90.00
_cell.angle_gamma   90.00
#
_symmetry.space_group_name_H-M   'P 1'
#
loop_
_entity.id
_entity.type
_entity.pdbx_description
1 polymer ?
#
loop_
_entity_poly.entity_id
_entity_poly.type
_entity_poly.pdbx_seq_one_letter_code
_entity_poly.pdbx_strand_id
1 'polypeptide(L)'
;MLEPVNPGPGARPSAVAAFKAAADKWRRDALEFASRAYCTSRQELNLLSRLKHSNIVCLIGVCVSPLSLIFELAPLGALNQLLASHRKSGARLGLSVLRDSAVQVAKALEYLHSAHIIYRDLKSENVLVWRFPSPFGPQTDV
;
A
#
# COMPACT_ATOMS: atom_id res chain seq x y z
N MET A 1 -3.41 15.16 6.94
CA MET A 1 -2.17 15.09 6.11
C MET A 1 -1.05 14.84 7.09
N LEU A 2 -0.10 13.95 6.80
CA LEU A 2 1.05 13.74 7.69
C LEU A 2 2.10 14.85 7.49
N GLU A 3 2.98 15.00 8.47
CA GLU A 3 4.12 15.90 8.36
C GLU A 3 4.96 15.52 7.13
N PRO A 4 5.25 16.45 6.21
CA PRO A 4 6.08 16.16 5.05
C PRO A 4 7.51 15.83 5.46
N VAL A 5 8.00 14.66 5.05
CA VAL A 5 9.38 14.23 5.31
C VAL A 5 10.25 14.53 4.10
N ASN A 6 11.45 15.08 4.33
CA ASN A 6 12.40 15.33 3.26
C ASN A 6 12.77 13.99 2.58
N PRO A 7 12.63 13.87 1.24
CA PRO A 7 12.87 12.61 0.54
C PRO A 7 14.34 12.20 0.47
N GLY A 8 15.26 13.04 0.95
CA GLY A 8 16.69 12.74 1.07
C GLY A 8 17.48 12.98 -0.22
N PRO A 9 18.82 12.80 -0.15
CA PRO A 9 19.70 12.91 -1.31
C PRO A 9 19.38 11.83 -2.36
N GLY A 10 19.39 12.20 -3.65
CA GLY A 10 19.08 11.27 -4.75
C GLY A 10 17.60 11.05 -5.04
N ALA A 11 16.71 11.78 -4.37
CA ALA A 11 15.27 11.69 -4.61
C ALA A 11 14.88 12.08 -6.04
N ARG A 12 13.88 11.38 -6.60
CA ARG A 12 13.32 11.70 -7.93
C ARG A 12 12.77 13.13 -7.96
N PRO A 13 12.87 13.86 -9.08
CA PRO A 13 12.34 15.23 -9.19
C PRO A 13 10.87 15.36 -8.78
N SER A 14 10.05 14.35 -9.11
CA SER A 14 8.64 14.28 -8.72
C SER A 14 8.44 14.19 -7.21
N ALA A 15 9.29 13.43 -6.50
CA ALA A 15 9.25 13.32 -5.05
C ALA A 15 9.66 14.65 -4.37
N VAL A 16 10.68 15.33 -4.91
CA VAL A 16 11.11 16.66 -4.44
C VAL A 16 10.01 17.69 -4.63
N ALA A 17 9.36 17.71 -5.79
CA ALA A 17 8.24 18.61 -6.06
C ALA A 17 7.04 18.33 -5.14
N ALA A 18 6.69 17.05 -4.93
CA ALA A 18 5.63 16.66 -4.01
C ALA A 18 5.92 17.08 -2.56
N PHE A 19 7.17 16.90 -2.10
CA PHE A 19 7.61 17.37 -0.78
C PHE A 19 7.44 18.88 -0.62
N LYS A 20 7.92 19.68 -1.59
CA LYS A 20 7.78 21.15 -1.53
C LYS A 20 6.32 21.58 -1.45
N ALA A 21 5.45 21.03 -2.30
CA ALA A 21 4.03 21.34 -2.29
C ALA A 21 3.35 20.95 -0.97
N ALA A 22 3.71 19.78 -0.41
CA ALA A 22 3.21 19.32 0.87
C ALA A 22 3.71 20.19 2.03
N ALA A 23 4.99 20.60 2.02
CA ALA A 23 5.61 21.46 3.02
C ALA A 23 4.97 22.86 3.05
N ASP A 24 4.70 23.44 1.87
CA ASP A 24 4.00 24.72 1.77
C ASP A 24 2.58 24.64 2.34
N LYS A 25 1.89 23.52 2.10
CA LYS A 25 0.57 23.29 2.67
C LYS A 25 0.63 23.09 4.18
N TRP A 26 1.55 22.28 4.67
CA TRP A 26 1.74 22.00 6.08
C TRP A 26 2.01 23.28 6.88
N ARG A 27 2.86 24.18 6.37
CA ARG A 27 3.19 25.45 7.04
C ARG A 27 1.99 26.36 7.27
N ARG A 28 0.92 26.25 6.47
CA ARG A 28 -0.27 27.09 6.63
C ARG A 28 -1.14 26.65 7.82
N ASP A 29 -1.20 25.36 8.12
CA ASP A 29 -2.06 24.85 9.20
C ASP A 29 -1.53 23.53 9.82
N ALA A 30 -0.31 23.58 10.34
CA ALA A 30 0.39 22.38 10.83
C ALA A 30 -0.37 21.67 11.96
N LEU A 31 -0.99 22.44 12.86
CA LEU A 31 -1.71 21.88 14.02
C LEU A 31 -2.97 21.13 13.60
N GLU A 32 -3.80 21.71 12.71
CA GLU A 32 -4.99 21.02 12.20
C GLU A 32 -4.60 19.73 11.46
N PHE A 33 -3.59 19.80 10.59
CA PHE A 33 -3.13 18.63 9.85
C PHE A 33 -2.58 17.53 10.77
N ALA A 34 -1.77 17.89 11.77
CA ALA A 34 -1.22 16.96 12.75
C ALA A 34 -2.33 16.31 13.58
N SER A 35 -3.28 17.09 14.10
CA SER A 35 -4.42 16.60 14.88
C SER A 35 -5.27 15.61 14.09
N ARG A 36 -5.62 15.98 12.85
CA ARG A 36 -6.40 15.11 11.96
C ARG A 36 -5.65 13.83 11.61
N ALA A 37 -4.35 13.93 11.31
CA ALA A 37 -3.53 12.77 11.02
C ALA A 37 -3.43 11.83 12.22
N TYR A 38 -3.23 12.36 13.43
CA TYR A 38 -3.21 11.59 14.66
C TYR A 38 -4.51 10.81 14.87
N CYS A 39 -5.67 11.46 14.71
CA CYS A 39 -6.98 10.81 14.84
C CYS A 39 -7.15 9.67 13.81
N THR A 40 -6.81 9.92 12.54
CA THR A 40 -6.89 8.89 11.49
C THR A 40 -5.93 7.73 11.74
N SER A 41 -4.65 8.01 12.03
CA SER A 41 -3.66 6.97 12.31
C SER A 41 -4.00 6.16 13.55
N ARG A 42 -4.60 6.75 14.59
CA ARG A 42 -5.09 5.99 15.75
C ARG A 42 -6.23 5.05 15.41
N GLN A 43 -7.18 5.48 14.58
CA GLN A 43 -8.27 4.62 14.12
C GLN A 43 -7.73 3.46 13.29
N GLU A 44 -6.82 3.73 12.36
CA GLU A 44 -6.15 2.71 11.55
C GLU A 44 -5.34 1.75 12.43
N LEU A 45 -4.55 2.26 13.37
CA LEU A 45 -3.77 1.45 14.31
C LEU A 45 -4.65 0.49 15.12
N ASN A 46 -5.78 0.96 15.63
CA ASN A 46 -6.73 0.14 16.38
C ASN A 46 -7.30 -1.02 15.55
N LEU A 47 -7.51 -0.81 14.25
CA LEU A 47 -7.95 -1.86 13.34
C LEU A 47 -6.79 -2.80 13.00
N LEU A 48 -5.70 -2.25 12.46
CA LEU A 48 -4.57 -2.98 11.91
C LEU A 48 -3.82 -3.82 12.96
N SER A 49 -3.69 -3.34 14.18
CA SER A 49 -3.01 -4.07 15.28
C SER A 49 -3.65 -5.41 15.63
N ARG A 50 -4.92 -5.61 15.25
CA ARG A 50 -5.69 -6.83 15.53
C ARG A 50 -5.75 -7.78 14.34
N LEU A 51 -5.35 -7.34 13.15
CA LEU A 51 -5.43 -8.14 11.94
C LEU A 51 -4.19 -9.03 11.80
N LYS A 52 -4.42 -10.33 11.68
CA LYS A 52 -3.37 -11.32 11.42
C LYS A 52 -3.88 -12.33 10.40
N HIS A 53 -3.45 -12.18 9.15
CA HIS A 53 -3.86 -13.04 8.04
C HIS A 53 -2.77 -13.05 6.96
N SER A 54 -2.55 -14.18 6.30
CA SER A 54 -1.48 -14.35 5.29
C SER A 54 -1.60 -13.42 4.08
N ASN A 55 -2.81 -12.93 3.79
CA ASN A 55 -3.11 -12.05 2.66
C ASN A 55 -3.49 -10.63 3.10
N ILE A 56 -3.14 -10.22 4.33
CA ILE A 56 -3.26 -8.84 4.80
C ILE A 56 -1.87 -8.41 5.27
N VAL A 57 -1.40 -7.26 4.78
CA VAL A 57 -0.08 -6.74 5.17
C VAL A 57 -0.02 -6.52 6.68
N CYS A 58 1.04 -7.03 7.30
CA CYS A 58 1.21 -6.95 8.74
C CYS A 58 1.73 -5.55 9.14
N LEU A 59 1.08 -4.95 10.13
CA LEU A 59 1.62 -3.79 10.82
C LEU A 59 2.74 -4.25 11.76
N ILE A 60 3.95 -3.74 11.53
CA ILE A 60 5.13 -4.01 12.36
C ILE A 60 5.15 -3.08 13.58
N GLY A 61 4.78 -1.81 13.40
CA GLY A 61 4.81 -0.84 14.49
C GLY A 61 4.39 0.57 14.10
N VAL A 62 4.61 1.50 15.02
CA VAL A 62 4.31 2.93 14.86
C VAL A 62 5.52 3.76 15.27
N CYS A 63 5.86 4.77 14.46
CA CYS A 63 6.76 5.85 14.85
C CYS A 63 5.92 7.05 15.28
N VAL A 64 6.31 7.72 16.37
CA VAL A 64 5.59 8.90 16.89
C VAL A 64 6.13 10.22 16.35
N SER A 65 7.35 10.24 15.82
CA SER A 65 7.99 11.45 15.28
C SER A 65 8.97 11.10 14.14
N PRO A 66 8.61 11.40 12.87
CA PRO A 66 7.27 11.81 12.43
C PRO A 66 6.25 10.69 12.66
N LEU A 67 4.98 11.05 12.87
CA LEU A 67 3.92 10.05 13.01
C LEU A 67 3.87 9.15 11.76
N SER A 68 4.09 7.85 11.91
CA SER A 68 4.16 6.92 10.78
C SER A 68 3.75 5.50 11.20
N LEU A 69 3.08 4.78 10.30
CA LEU A 69 2.81 3.35 10.44
C LEU A 69 3.85 2.56 9.66
N ILE A 70 4.39 1.51 10.28
CA ILE A 70 5.47 0.69 9.73
C ILE A 70 4.89 -0.66 9.34
N PHE A 71 5.07 -1.05 8.07
CA PHE A 71 4.57 -2.29 7.51
C PHE A 71 5.71 -3.12 6.89
N GLU A 72 5.44 -4.40 6.64
CA GLU A 72 6.30 -5.20 5.78
C GLU A 72 6.38 -4.60 4.37
N LEU A 73 7.59 -4.53 3.81
CA LEU A 73 7.82 -3.99 2.47
C LEU A 73 7.51 -5.05 1.40
N ALA A 74 6.49 -4.78 0.59
CA ALA A 74 6.21 -5.57 -0.61
C ALA A 74 7.24 -5.27 -1.72
N PRO A 75 8.08 -6.24 -2.13
CA PRO A 75 9.21 -5.98 -3.03
C PRO A 75 8.78 -5.55 -4.44
N LEU A 76 7.59 -5.93 -4.90
CA LEU A 76 7.07 -5.58 -6.22
C LEU A 76 6.06 -4.43 -6.19
N GLY A 77 5.81 -3.85 -5.01
CA GLY A 77 4.88 -2.74 -4.84
C GLY A 77 3.43 -3.11 -5.15
N ALA A 78 2.69 -2.15 -5.72
CA ALA A 78 1.27 -2.27 -5.99
C ALA A 78 0.98 -3.03 -7.30
N LEU A 79 -0.05 -3.87 -7.28
CA LEU A 79 -0.46 -4.72 -8.40
C LEU A 79 -0.75 -3.92 -9.67
N ASN A 80 -1.33 -2.72 -9.56
CA ASN A 80 -1.65 -1.89 -10.71
C ASN A 80 -0.43 -1.56 -11.59
N GLN A 81 0.75 -1.40 -11.00
CA GLN A 81 2.00 -1.12 -11.73
C GLN A 81 2.43 -2.33 -12.55
N LEU A 82 2.30 -3.53 -11.98
CA LEU A 82 2.62 -4.80 -12.65
C LEU A 82 1.66 -5.10 -13.80
N LEU A 83 0.35 -4.87 -13.58
CA LEU A 83 -0.66 -5.01 -14.63
C LEU A 83 -0.44 -4.01 -15.77
N ALA A 84 -0.08 -2.77 -15.46
CA ALA A 84 0.25 -1.76 -16.46
C ALA A 84 1.51 -2.14 -17.27
N SER A 85 2.52 -2.74 -16.63
CA SER A 85 3.71 -3.25 -17.31
C SER A 85 3.37 -4.37 -18.30
N HIS A 86 2.58 -5.36 -17.88
CA HIS A 86 2.12 -6.45 -18.76
C HIS A 86 1.31 -5.94 -19.95
N ARG A 87 0.41 -4.98 -19.70
CA ARG A 87 -0.37 -4.36 -20.77
C ARG A 87 0.52 -3.66 -21.80
N LYS A 88 1.56 -2.95 -21.35
CA LYS A 88 2.50 -2.25 -22.24
C LYS A 88 3.40 -3.19 -23.04
N SER A 89 3.74 -4.34 -22.49
CA SER A 89 4.57 -5.34 -23.18
C SER A 89 3.78 -6.21 -24.16
N GLY A 90 2.44 -6.20 -24.10
CA GLY A 90 1.58 -7.11 -24.88
C GLY A 90 1.58 -8.54 -24.35
N ALA A 91 2.23 -8.81 -23.22
CA ALA A 91 2.26 -10.13 -22.61
C ALA A 91 0.89 -10.48 -22.01
N ARG A 92 0.46 -11.73 -22.20
CA ARG A 92 -0.76 -12.25 -21.59
C ARG A 92 -0.46 -12.84 -20.21
N LEU A 93 -1.30 -12.50 -19.24
CA LEU A 93 -1.29 -13.15 -17.93
C LEU A 93 -2.01 -14.50 -18.02
N GLY A 94 -1.41 -15.52 -17.43
CA GLY A 94 -2.04 -16.83 -17.30
C GLY A 94 -3.30 -16.77 -16.43
N LEU A 95 -4.28 -17.62 -16.77
CA LEU A 95 -5.53 -17.74 -16.01
C LEU A 95 -5.30 -18.22 -14.56
N SER A 96 -4.27 -19.04 -14.33
CA SER A 96 -3.83 -19.45 -13.00
C SER A 96 -3.48 -18.26 -12.13
N VAL A 97 -2.60 -17.38 -12.62
CA VAL A 97 -2.15 -16.17 -11.90
C VAL A 97 -3.31 -15.25 -11.53
N LEU A 98 -4.26 -15.06 -12.46
CA LEU A 98 -5.46 -14.26 -12.20
C LEU A 98 -6.34 -14.90 -11.12
N ARG A 99 -6.59 -16.21 -11.22
CA ARG A 99 -7.35 -16.97 -10.23
C ARG A 99 -6.68 -16.90 -8.86
N ASP A 100 -5.38 -17.15 -8.79
CA ASP A 100 -4.65 -17.24 -7.52
C ASP A 100 -4.54 -15.87 -6.85
N SER A 101 -4.39 -14.79 -7.64
CA SER A 101 -4.48 -13.41 -7.14
C SER A 101 -5.87 -13.10 -6.58
N ALA A 102 -6.93 -13.46 -7.32
CA ALA A 102 -8.31 -13.23 -6.89
C ALA A 102 -8.67 -14.01 -5.63
N VAL A 103 -8.24 -15.28 -5.52
CA VAL A 103 -8.45 -16.12 -4.34
C VAL A 103 -7.74 -15.54 -3.12
N GLN A 104 -6.52 -15.04 -3.25
CA GLN A 104 -5.79 -14.40 -2.15
C GLN A 104 -6.52 -13.16 -1.63
N VAL A 105 -7.00 -12.30 -2.54
CA VAL A 105 -7.80 -11.11 -2.17
C VAL A 105 -9.12 -11.53 -1.52
N ALA A 106 -9.80 -12.54 -2.06
CA ALA A 106 -11.06 -13.03 -1.52
C ALA A 106 -10.89 -13.58 -0.09
N LYS A 107 -9.82 -14.34 0.19
CA LYS A 107 -9.49 -14.83 1.54
C LYS A 107 -9.24 -13.68 2.53
N ALA A 108 -8.56 -12.62 2.09
CA ALA A 108 -8.34 -11.44 2.91
C ALA A 108 -9.67 -10.75 3.28
N LEU A 109 -10.57 -10.60 2.30
CA LEU A 109 -11.89 -10.02 2.52
C LEU A 109 -12.79 -10.90 3.39
N GLU A 110 -12.76 -12.23 3.19
CA GLU A 110 -13.45 -13.20 4.04
C GLU A 110 -13.02 -13.03 5.51
N TYR A 111 -11.71 -12.97 5.76
CA TYR A 111 -11.18 -12.71 7.09
C TYR A 111 -11.68 -11.38 7.67
N LEU A 112 -11.61 -10.28 6.91
CA LEU A 112 -12.12 -8.97 7.36
C LEU A 112 -13.61 -9.00 7.68
N HIS A 113 -14.41 -9.64 6.82
CA HIS A 113 -15.86 -9.76 7.01
C HIS A 113 -16.20 -10.62 8.23
N SER A 114 -15.42 -11.67 8.51
CA SER A 114 -15.57 -12.47 9.74
C SER A 114 -15.33 -11.65 11.01
N ALA A 115 -14.52 -10.58 10.91
CA ALA A 115 -14.29 -9.61 11.97
C ALA A 115 -15.24 -8.39 11.93
N HIS A 116 -16.31 -8.44 11.12
CA HIS A 116 -17.25 -7.34 10.90
C HIS A 116 -16.62 -6.04 10.37
N ILE A 117 -15.54 -6.14 9.57
CA ILE A 117 -14.85 -5.00 8.97
C ILE A 117 -15.16 -4.92 7.48
N ILE A 118 -15.66 -3.77 7.03
CA ILE A 118 -15.89 -3.48 5.59
C ILE A 118 -14.71 -2.65 5.06
N TYR A 119 -13.93 -3.19 4.12
CA TYR A 119 -12.72 -2.54 3.60
C TYR A 119 -12.98 -1.26 2.78
N ARG A 120 -14.04 -1.25 1.97
CA ARG A 120 -14.55 -0.12 1.14
C ARG A 120 -13.64 0.45 0.05
N ASP A 121 -12.32 0.26 0.07
CA ASP A 121 -11.40 0.81 -0.95
C ASP A 121 -10.63 -0.29 -1.69
N LEU A 122 -11.33 -1.34 -2.13
CA LEU A 122 -10.73 -2.42 -2.91
C LEU A 122 -10.44 -1.97 -4.34
N LYS A 123 -9.16 -1.87 -4.66
CA LYS A 123 -8.63 -1.54 -6.00
C LYS A 123 -7.19 -2.05 -6.14
N SER A 124 -6.70 -2.19 -7.35
CA SER A 124 -5.36 -2.74 -7.62
C SER A 124 -4.20 -1.90 -7.07
N GLU A 125 -4.41 -0.62 -6.80
CA GLU A 125 -3.44 0.27 -6.12
C GLU A 125 -3.18 -0.15 -4.68
N ASN A 126 -4.18 -0.77 -4.03
CA ASN A 126 -4.13 -1.16 -2.63
C ASN A 126 -3.83 -2.67 -2.44
N VAL A 127 -3.53 -3.39 -3.53
CA VAL A 127 -3.09 -4.79 -3.47
C VAL A 127 -1.58 -4.80 -3.66
N LEU A 128 -0.86 -5.23 -2.63
CA LEU A 128 0.60 -5.31 -2.63
C LEU A 128 1.08 -6.70 -3.05
N VAL A 129 2.24 -6.76 -3.72
CA VAL A 129 2.69 -7.98 -4.39
C VAL A 129 4.11 -8.38 -3.97
N TRP A 130 4.27 -9.63 -3.57
CA TRP A 130 5.56 -10.25 -3.22
C TRP A 130 6.15 -11.05 -4.37
N ARG A 131 5.30 -11.71 -5.15
CA ARG A 131 5.70 -12.51 -6.33
C ARG A 131 4.68 -12.32 -7.43
N PHE A 132 5.18 -12.15 -8.65
CA PHE A 132 4.38 -12.00 -9.85
C PHE A 132 5.18 -12.48 -11.06
N PRO A 133 4.57 -13.17 -12.03
CA PRO A 133 5.29 -13.60 -13.23
C PRO A 133 5.84 -12.39 -13.99
N SER A 134 7.05 -12.54 -14.52
CA SER A 134 7.61 -11.54 -15.43
C SER A 134 6.92 -11.64 -16.80
N PRO A 135 6.67 -10.51 -17.49
CA PRO A 135 6.08 -10.52 -18.83
C PRO A 135 6.80 -11.40 -19.86
N PHE A 136 8.10 -11.63 -19.66
CA PHE A 136 8.95 -12.44 -20.53
C PHE A 136 9.68 -13.56 -19.77
N GLY A 137 9.32 -13.80 -18.51
CA GLY A 137 9.92 -14.86 -17.71
C GLY A 137 9.35 -16.23 -18.05
N PRO A 138 10.06 -17.32 -17.72
CA PRO A 138 9.46 -18.64 -17.76
C PRO A 138 8.19 -18.62 -16.90
N GLN A 139 7.07 -19.06 -17.49
CA GLN A 139 5.80 -19.25 -16.79
C GLN A 139 5.97 -20.41 -15.80
N THR A 140 6.63 -20.12 -14.69
CA THR A 140 6.63 -21.00 -13.53
C THR A 140 5.38 -20.67 -12.75
N ASP A 141 4.57 -21.70 -12.48
CA ASP A 141 3.40 -21.58 -11.63
C ASP A 141 3.83 -20.98 -10.28
N VAL A 142 3.20 -19.86 -9.91
CA VAL A 142 3.45 -19.13 -8.66
C VAL A 142 2.60 -19.72 -7.56
#